data_AF-K6U958-F1
#
_entry.id   AF-K6U958-F1
#
_cell.length_a   1.000
_cell.length_b   1.000
_cell.length_c   1.000
_cell.angle_alpha   90.00
_cell.angle_beta   90.00
_cell.angle_gamma   90.00
#
_symmetry.space_group_name_H-M   'P 1'
#
loop_
_entity.id
_entity.type
_entity.pdbx_description
1 polymer ?
#
loop_
_entity_poly.entity_id
_entity_poly.type
_entity_poly.pdbx_seq_one_letter_code
_entity_poly.pdbx_strand_id
1 'polypeptide(L)'
;MGYLLCKSCGGRYDLKPGELPGEFKSCGCGGKLEFYDDQGHKRGYKPINHENKSKKTSPLMKLLIILGVGFVVIQIYGGITLGIMAGINGKMDFGNQFIFYVIEIILGLMIALVCFLLIKK
;
A
#
# COMPACT_ATOMS: atom_id res chain seq x y z
N MET A 1 34.61 9.71 -17.52
CA MET A 1 33.46 9.04 -18.16
C MET A 1 33.70 7.54 -18.01
N GLY A 2 32.87 6.65 -18.53
CA GLY A 2 33.11 5.23 -18.31
C GLY A 2 32.19 4.33 -19.13
N TYR A 3 32.24 3.03 -18.88
CA TYR A 3 31.53 2.04 -19.66
C TYR A 3 30.95 0.92 -18.80
N LEU A 4 29.88 0.31 -19.30
CA LEU A 4 29.24 -0.86 -18.72
C LEU A 4 29.69 -2.09 -19.49
N LEU A 5 30.15 -3.12 -18.76
CA LEU A 5 30.53 -4.41 -19.31
C LEU A 5 29.59 -5.50 -18.81
N CYS A 6 29.04 -6.29 -19.72
CA CYS A 6 28.23 -7.44 -19.36
C CYS A 6 29.11 -8.65 -19.04
N LYS A 7 28.95 -9.23 -17.85
CA LYS A 7 29.68 -10.45 -17.45
C LYS A 7 29.22 -11.72 -18.18
N SER A 8 28.03 -11.70 -18.79
CA SER A 8 27.45 -12.89 -19.43
C SER A 8 27.75 -12.98 -20.92
N CYS A 9 27.55 -11.90 -21.68
CA CYS A 9 27.81 -11.88 -23.13
C CYS A 9 29.11 -11.15 -23.52
N GLY A 10 29.80 -10.50 -22.58
CA GLY A 10 30.99 -9.70 -22.86
C GLY A 10 30.71 -8.37 -23.58
N GLY A 11 29.44 -8.03 -23.81
CA GLY A 11 29.06 -6.78 -24.46
C GLY A 11 29.49 -5.55 -23.67
N ARG A 12 30.01 -4.54 -24.37
CA ARG A 12 30.44 -3.26 -23.81
C ARG A 12 29.54 -2.14 -24.30
N TYR A 13 29.16 -1.25 -23.39
CA TYR A 13 28.39 -0.04 -23.69
C TYR A 13 29.08 1.17 -23.05
N ASP A 14 29.57 2.11 -23.86
CA ASP A 14 30.18 3.34 -23.38
C ASP A 14 29.09 4.37 -23.05
N LEU A 15 29.14 4.94 -21.83
CA LEU A 15 28.14 5.90 -21.36
C LEU A 15 28.30 7.24 -22.05
N LYS A 16 27.18 7.81 -22.50
CA LYS A 16 27.19 9.15 -23.09
C LYS A 16 27.30 10.23 -22.00
N PRO A 17 27.75 11.45 -22.34
CA PRO A 17 27.77 12.57 -21.40
C PRO A 17 26.37 12.82 -20.82
N GLY A 18 26.24 12.69 -19.49
CA GLY A 18 24.96 12.86 -18.78
C GLY A 18 24.20 11.57 -18.49
N GLU A 19 24.58 10.43 -19.09
CA GLU A 19 24.00 9.13 -18.75
C GLU A 19 24.60 8.60 -17.43
N LEU A 20 23.73 8.13 -16.54
CA LEU A 20 24.15 7.53 -15.27
C LEU A 20 24.23 6.00 -15.44
N PRO A 21 25.29 5.33 -14.95
CA PRO A 21 25.36 3.87 -14.98
C PRO A 21 24.18 3.22 -14.26
N GLY A 22 23.60 3.93 -13.28
CA GLY A 22 22.43 3.53 -12.51
C GLY A 22 21.15 3.30 -13.32
N GLU A 23 21.01 3.89 -14.51
CA GLU A 23 19.81 3.76 -15.34
C GLU A 23 19.70 2.38 -16.00
N PHE A 24 20.82 1.68 -16.15
CA PHE A 24 20.89 0.40 -16.85
C PHE A 24 20.81 -0.76 -15.85
N LYS A 25 19.66 -1.45 -15.80
CA LYS A 25 19.45 -2.57 -14.87
C LYS A 25 20.20 -3.85 -15.26
N SER A 26 20.19 -4.18 -16.55
CA SER A 26 20.78 -5.43 -17.08
C SER A 26 21.11 -5.29 -18.55
N CYS A 27 21.98 -6.18 -19.05
CA CYS A 27 22.20 -6.30 -20.49
C CYS A 27 20.94 -6.88 -21.17
N GLY A 28 20.77 -6.64 -22.48
CA GLY A 28 19.67 -7.21 -23.27
C GLY A 28 19.63 -8.76 -23.26
N CYS A 29 20.75 -9.42 -22.96
CA CYS A 29 20.82 -10.86 -22.76
C CYS A 29 20.38 -11.34 -21.36
N GLY A 30 20.01 -10.43 -20.46
CA GLY A 30 19.70 -10.72 -19.05
C GLY A 30 20.92 -10.79 -18.11
N GLY A 31 22.14 -10.59 -18.64
CA GLY A 31 23.37 -10.60 -17.85
C GLY A 31 23.56 -9.38 -16.96
N LYS A 32 24.32 -9.56 -15.87
CA LYS A 32 24.69 -8.47 -14.95
C LYS A 32 25.71 -7.53 -15.60
N LEU A 33 25.51 -6.23 -15.41
CA LEU A 33 26.38 -5.16 -15.89
C LEU A 33 27.32 -4.70 -14.78
N GLU A 34 28.60 -4.52 -15.10
CA GLU A 34 29.60 -3.92 -14.22
C GLU A 34 30.09 -2.61 -14.80
N PHE A 35 30.25 -1.59 -13.96
CA PHE A 35 30.71 -0.28 -14.39
C PHE A 35 32.22 -0.15 -14.23
N TYR A 36 32.86 0.43 -15.24
CA TYR A 36 34.27 0.73 -15.28
C TYR A 36 34.46 2.20 -15.66
N ASP A 37 35.44 2.86 -15.06
CA ASP A 37 35.84 4.20 -15.51
C ASP A 37 36.68 4.13 -16.80
N ASP A 38 36.94 5.27 -17.42
CA ASP A 38 37.77 5.36 -18.63
C ASP A 38 39.20 4.84 -18.43
N GLN A 39 39.66 4.78 -17.17
CA GLN A 39 40.96 4.20 -16.80
C GLN A 39 40.91 2.67 -16.63
N GLY A 40 39.75 2.06 -16.84
CA GLY A 40 39.55 0.62 -16.74
C GLY A 40 39.45 0.11 -15.30
N HIS A 41 39.27 0.98 -14.31
CA HIS A 41 39.04 0.55 -12.94
C HIS A 41 37.58 0.18 -12.74
N LYS A 42 37.35 -1.01 -12.17
CA LYS A 42 36.01 -1.43 -11.77
C LYS A 42 35.50 -0.52 -10.66
N ARG A 43 34.39 0.16 -10.91
CA ARG A 43 33.73 1.03 -9.94
C ARG A 43 32.44 0.35 -9.49
N GLY A 44 32.19 0.35 -8.18
CA GLY A 44 30.90 -0.06 -7.67
C GLY A 44 29.85 0.95 -8.10
N TYR A 45 28.78 0.50 -8.73
CA TYR A 45 27.56 1.28 -8.88
C TYR A 45 26.36 0.42 -8.46
N LYS A 46 25.35 1.08 -7.91
CA LYS A 46 24.09 0.43 -7.56
C LYS A 46 23.06 0.82 -8.62
N PRO A 47 22.47 -0.13 -9.37
CA PRO A 47 21.42 0.19 -10.32
C PRO A 47 20.26 0.87 -9.58
N ILE A 48 19.72 1.92 -10.18
CA ILE A 48 18.52 2.62 -9.72
C ILE A 48 17.35 1.71 -10.07
N ASN A 49 17.04 0.79 -9.16
CA ASN A 49 15.79 0.07 -9.23
C ASN A 49 14.67 1.05 -8.87
N HIS A 50 13.97 1.55 -9.88
CA HIS A 50 12.53 1.80 -9.77
C HIS A 50 11.84 0.44 -9.55
N GLU A 51 12.07 -0.18 -8.40
CA GLU A 51 11.13 -1.13 -7.86
C GLU A 51 9.93 -0.30 -7.47
N ASN A 52 8.81 -0.52 -8.16
CA ASN A 52 7.52 -0.24 -7.56
C ASN A 52 7.48 -1.04 -6.26
N LYS A 53 7.84 -0.40 -5.14
CA LYS A 53 7.63 -0.95 -3.80
C LYS A 53 6.12 -1.13 -3.68
N SER A 54 5.63 -2.30 -4.09
CA SER A 54 4.31 -2.76 -3.76
C SER A 54 4.23 -2.64 -2.24
N LYS A 55 3.48 -1.64 -1.75
CA LYS A 55 3.31 -1.41 -0.32
C LYS A 55 2.75 -2.70 0.23
N LYS A 56 3.62 -3.49 0.88
CA LYS A 56 3.26 -4.74 1.52
C LYS A 56 2.31 -4.38 2.65
N THR A 57 1.01 -4.43 2.38
CA THR A 57 -0.03 -4.14 3.37
C THR A 57 0.18 -5.06 4.55
N SER A 58 0.47 -4.48 5.72
CA SER A 58 0.69 -5.23 6.95
C SER A 58 -0.57 -6.04 7.30
N PRO A 59 -0.45 -7.18 8.00
CA PRO A 59 -1.60 -7.98 8.43
C PRO A 59 -2.57 -7.14 9.28
N LEU A 60 -2.04 -6.20 10.06
CA LEU A 60 -2.83 -5.25 10.84
C LEU A 60 -3.65 -4.33 9.95
N MET A 61 -3.09 -3.79 8.86
CA MET A 61 -3.86 -2.97 7.90
C MET A 61 -5.00 -3.75 7.25
N LYS A 62 -4.80 -5.03 6.93
CA LYS A 62 -5.88 -5.86 6.37
C LYS A 62 -6.99 -6.09 7.39
N LEU A 63 -6.65 -6.32 8.67
CA LEU A 63 -7.62 -6.49 9.74
C LEU A 63 -8.45 -5.21 9.96
N LEU A 64 -7.82 -4.04 9.92
CA LEU A 64 -8.52 -2.75 10.05
C LEU A 64 -9.53 -2.52 8.93
N ILE A 65 -9.18 -2.87 7.70
CA ILE A 65 -10.11 -2.76 6.56
C ILE A 65 -11.32 -3.67 6.78
N ILE A 66 -11.12 -4.91 7.24
CA ILE A 66 -12.22 -5.85 7.51
C ILE A 66 -13.14 -5.33 8.62
N LEU A 67 -12.57 -4.81 9.72
CA LEU A 67 -13.34 -4.24 10.83
C LEU A 67 -14.15 -3.02 10.38
N GLY A 68 -13.54 -2.13 9.59
CA GLY A 68 -14.23 -0.95 9.04
C GLY A 68 -15.38 -1.32 8.11
N VAL A 69 -15.17 -2.29 7.20
CA VAL A 69 -16.22 -2.77 6.29
C VAL A 69 -17.35 -3.45 7.08
N GLY A 70 -17.02 -4.29 8.05
CA GLY A 70 -18.02 -4.95 8.90
C GLY A 70 -18.91 -3.97 9.65
N PHE A 71 -18.32 -2.90 10.21
CA PHE A 71 -19.08 -1.84 10.88
C PHE A 71 -20.08 -1.14 9.95
N VAL A 72 -19.67 -0.82 8.72
CA VAL A 72 -20.57 -0.20 7.73
C VAL A 72 -21.75 -1.13 7.38
N VAL A 73 -21.49 -2.42 7.21
CA VAL A 73 -22.53 -3.42 6.93
C VAL A 73 -23.55 -3.51 8.07
N ILE A 74 -23.07 -3.51 9.33
CA ILE A 74 -23.93 -3.52 10.52
C ILE A 74 -24.84 -2.29 10.53
N GLN A 75 -24.31 -1.11 10.23
CA GLN A 75 -25.09 0.13 10.21
C GLN A 75 -26.18 0.12 9.12
N ILE A 76 -25.85 -0.39 7.93
CA ILE A 76 -26.81 -0.54 6.84
C ILE A 76 -27.92 -1.52 7.23
N TYR A 77 -27.56 -2.67 7.80
CA TYR A 77 -28.52 -3.68 8.26
C TYR A 77 -29.45 -3.13 9.34
N GLY A 78 -28.89 -2.43 10.34
CA GLY A 78 -29.67 -1.71 11.34
C GLY A 78 -30.67 -0.77 10.68
N GLY A 79 -30.21 0.09 9.78
CA GLY A 79 -31.05 1.10 9.11
C GLY A 79 -32.23 0.49 8.37
N ILE A 80 -31.98 -0.61 7.65
CA ILE A 80 -33.01 -1.35 6.92
C ILE A 80 -34.03 -1.98 7.88
N THR A 81 -33.56 -2.65 8.95
CA THR A 81 -34.47 -3.28 9.93
C THR A 81 -35.35 -2.26 10.64
N LEU A 82 -34.82 -1.09 10.99
CA LEU A 82 -35.61 0.02 11.53
C LEU A 82 -36.70 0.48 10.53
N GLY A 83 -36.33 0.69 9.27
CA GLY A 83 -37.28 1.11 8.23
C GLY A 83 -38.42 0.11 8.01
N ILE A 84 -38.13 -1.19 8.09
CA ILE A 84 -39.13 -2.25 7.96
C ILE A 84 -40.07 -2.28 9.18
N MET A 85 -39.53 -2.24 10.40
CA MET A 85 -40.36 -2.25 11.63
C MET A 85 -41.26 -1.02 11.73
N ALA A 86 -40.74 0.14 11.30
CA ALA A 86 -41.49 1.39 11.16
C ALA A 86 -42.70 1.25 10.24
N GLY A 87 -42.51 0.61 9.08
CA GLY A 87 -43.56 0.43 8.07
C GLY A 87 -44.65 -0.55 8.50
N ILE A 88 -44.31 -1.60 9.26
CA ILE A 88 -45.26 -2.65 9.64
C ILE A 88 -46.12 -2.24 10.85
N ASN A 89 -45.50 -1.65 11.88
CA ASN A 89 -46.18 -1.49 13.17
C ASN A 89 -46.91 -0.14 13.35
N GLY A 90 -46.69 0.82 12.45
CA GLY A 90 -47.32 2.16 12.51
C GLY A 90 -46.96 3.02 13.74
N LYS A 91 -46.32 2.43 14.75
CA LYS A 91 -45.75 3.06 15.94
C LYS A 91 -44.26 2.80 15.97
N MET A 92 -43.49 3.84 15.68
CA MET A 92 -42.03 3.82 15.78
C MET A 92 -41.67 4.25 17.20
N ASP A 93 -41.09 3.35 17.99
CA ASP A 93 -40.50 3.72 19.28
C ASP A 93 -39.08 4.26 19.04
N PHE A 94 -39.03 5.54 18.69
CA PHE A 94 -37.78 6.24 18.34
C PHE A 94 -36.79 6.31 19.51
N GLY A 95 -37.25 6.25 20.76
CA GLY A 95 -36.42 6.53 21.94
C GLY A 95 -35.33 5.49 22.13
N ASN A 96 -35.72 4.21 22.27
CA ASN A 96 -34.76 3.13 22.50
C ASN A 96 -33.89 2.89 21.27
N GLN A 97 -34.47 2.91 20.06
CA GLN A 97 -33.71 2.63 18.85
C GLN A 97 -32.65 3.70 18.56
N PHE A 98 -32.98 4.98 18.76
CA PHE A 98 -32.02 6.08 18.58
C PHE A 98 -30.84 5.96 19.56
N ILE A 99 -31.12 5.60 20.81
CA ILE A 99 -30.09 5.37 21.82
C ILE A 99 -29.15 4.23 21.40
N PHE A 100 -29.66 3.13 20.86
CA PHE A 100 -28.83 2.04 20.33
C PHE A 100 -27.90 2.51 19.21
N TYR A 101 -28.39 3.29 18.25
CA TYR A 101 -27.55 3.85 17.18
C TYR A 101 -26.46 4.80 17.70
N VAL A 102 -26.80 5.66 18.64
CA VAL A 102 -25.83 6.58 19.25
C VAL A 102 -24.73 5.79 19.96
N ILE A 103 -25.08 4.73 20.70
CA ILE A 103 -24.12 3.84 21.36
C ILE A 103 -23.23 3.14 20.33
N GLU A 104 -23.79 2.60 19.24
CA GLU A 104 -23.04 1.96 18.15
C GLU A 104 -22.04 2.91 17.49
N ILE A 105 -22.44 4.14 17.21
CA ILE A 105 -21.58 5.18 16.64
C ILE A 105 -20.43 5.50 17.60
N ILE A 106 -20.73 5.71 18.88
CA ILE A 106 -19.70 5.98 19.89
C ILE A 106 -18.71 4.81 19.97
N LEU A 107 -19.19 3.57 19.97
CA LEU A 107 -18.35 2.38 20.00
C LEU A 107 -17.43 2.30 18.76
N GLY A 108 -17.98 2.58 17.57
CA GLY A 108 -17.23 2.63 16.33
C GLY A 108 -16.13 3.69 16.33
N LEU A 109 -16.41 4.89 16.87
CA LEU A 109 -15.42 5.95 17.02
C LEU A 109 -14.31 5.58 18.01
N MET A 110 -14.65 4.93 19.12
CA MET A 110 -13.67 4.44 20.09
C MET A 110 -12.73 3.39 19.47
N ILE A 111 -13.26 2.45 18.69
CA ILE A 111 -12.45 1.45 17.97
C ILE A 111 -11.53 2.15 16.97
N ALA A 112 -12.05 3.11 16.19
CA ALA A 112 -11.26 3.86 15.22
C ALA A 112 -10.12 4.64 15.89
N LEU A 113 -10.35 5.26 17.05
CA LEU A 113 -9.32 5.94 17.84
C LEU A 113 -8.24 4.98 18.33
N VAL A 114 -8.63 3.82 18.89
CA VAL A 114 -7.66 2.80 19.32
C VAL A 114 -6.81 2.34 18.13
N CYS A 115 -7.45 2.10 16.99
CA CYS A 115 -6.76 1.71 15.76
C CYS A 115 -5.78 2.78 15.28
N PHE A 116 -6.18 4.06 15.32
CA PHE A 116 -5.30 5.19 14.99
C PHE A 116 -4.08 5.26 15.92
N LEU A 117 -4.27 5.05 17.22
CA LEU A 117 -3.17 5.00 18.20
C LEU A 117 -2.22 3.81 17.95
N LEU A 118 -2.75 2.67 17.54
CA LEU A 118 -1.94 1.48 17.20
C LEU A 118 -1.12 1.66 15.92
N ILE A 119 -1.60 2.43 14.94
CA ILE A 119 -0.84 2.73 13.70
C ILE A 119 0.31 3.71 13.96
N LYS A 120 0.14 4.63 14.92
CA LYS A 120 1.13 5.68 15.20
C LYS A 120 2.34 5.19 16.02
N LYS A 121 2.27 3.98 16.58
CA LYS A 121 3.33 3.35 17.37
C LYS A 121 4.26 2.53 16.47
#